data_AF-A0A1F7IUF7-F1
#
_entry.id   AF-A0A1F7IUF7-F1
#
_cell.length_a   1.000
_cell.length_b   1.000
_cell.length_c   1.000
_cell.angle_alpha   90.00
_cell.angle_beta   90.00
_cell.angle_gamma   90.00
#
_symmetry.space_group_name_H-M   'P 1'
#
loop_
_entity.id
_entity.type
_entity.pdbx_description
1 polymer ?
#
loop_
_entity_poly.entity_id
_entity_poly.type
_entity_poly.pdbx_seq_one_letter_code
_entity_poly.pdbx_strand_id
1 'polypeptide(L)'
;MKIVLIVTNSKRKSLVFVTEELDAYSLEKAVKLARAGEINGAYVVKRGSTTYIRTYPKVSESDEFDALSITAKNLILYLHNTNVTKILPVLNLFIELYRTHLQKTEQFIKPVGQSEVLVEGVKKKLKRVRSIVFAAAKIFTLDPYLLGAIIVDEIARLLPFEEMLDVVGVEIIGGNTSVGIAQVKTDTANNIIKLGLYNPNTKDPKLPFKRLNQEARIHLYTYLINQKHNILFAAAIIKDIVDSWSPVAGKKLTTAVIATLYSQGGRPHQNPIPNERGKQIAGEFYELVRKILKQP
;
A
#
# COMPACT_ATOMS: atom_id res chain seq x y z
N MET A 1 27.33 -3.98 -3.92
CA MET A 1 26.02 -3.33 -4.12
C MET A 1 26.05 -1.91 -3.60
N LYS A 2 25.41 -0.97 -4.28
CA LYS A 2 25.23 0.43 -3.82
C LYS A 2 23.85 0.63 -3.20
N ILE A 3 23.77 1.38 -2.10
CA ILE A 3 22.49 1.82 -1.52
C ILE A 3 21.94 3.00 -2.31
N VAL A 4 20.67 2.97 -2.67
CA VAL A 4 19.99 4.01 -3.46
C VAL A 4 18.80 4.65 -2.73
N LEU A 5 18.31 4.01 -1.67
CA LEU A 5 17.23 4.54 -0.83
C LEU A 5 17.32 3.94 0.58
N ILE A 6 17.08 4.77 1.59
CA ILE A 6 16.97 4.35 2.99
C ILE A 6 15.63 4.82 3.55
N VAL A 7 14.90 3.90 4.19
CA VAL A 7 13.66 4.24 4.90
C VAL A 7 13.93 4.27 6.39
N THR A 8 13.56 5.36 7.05
CA THR A 8 13.77 5.61 8.48
C THR A 8 12.44 5.69 9.24
N ASN A 9 12.45 5.45 10.55
CA ASN A 9 11.30 5.75 11.40
C ASN A 9 11.17 7.26 11.71
N SER A 10 10.16 7.64 12.49
CA SER A 10 9.94 9.04 12.91
C SER A 10 11.09 9.63 13.74
N LYS A 11 11.93 8.78 14.35
CA LYS A 11 13.13 9.15 15.11
C LYS A 11 14.41 9.09 14.26
N ARG A 12 14.30 9.03 12.93
CA ARG A 12 15.41 8.93 11.96
C ARG A 12 16.29 7.68 12.12
N LYS A 13 15.82 6.64 12.82
CA LYS A 13 16.50 5.33 12.83
C LYS A 13 16.24 4.62 11.51
N SER A 14 17.28 4.22 10.80
CA SER A 14 17.17 3.42 9.58
C SER A 14 16.50 2.08 9.84
N LEU A 15 15.53 1.74 9.00
CA LEU A 15 14.75 0.51 9.05
C LEU A 15 15.07 -0.37 7.84
N VAL A 16 15.10 0.25 6.65
CA VAL A 16 15.26 -0.43 5.36
C VAL A 16 16.37 0.23 4.56
N PHE A 17 17.16 -0.60 3.88
CA PHE A 17 18.19 -0.21 2.94
C PHE A 17 17.89 -0.87 1.61
N VAL A 18 17.73 -0.06 0.56
CA VAL A 18 17.40 -0.55 -0.79
C VAL A 18 18.62 -0.37 -1.69
N THR A 19 18.95 -1.41 -2.46
CA THR A 19 20.10 -1.38 -3.37
C THR A 19 19.72 -0.95 -4.79
N GLU A 20 20.73 -0.73 -5.63
CA GLU A 20 20.55 -0.45 -7.05
C GLU A 20 19.84 -1.58 -7.82
N GLU A 21 19.95 -2.82 -7.34
CA GLU A 21 19.21 -4.00 -7.80
C GLU A 21 17.77 -4.10 -7.25
N LEU A 22 17.36 -3.10 -6.46
CA LEU A 22 16.03 -2.97 -5.83
C LEU A 22 15.75 -3.94 -4.67
N ASP A 23 16.73 -4.71 -4.22
CA ASP A 23 16.61 -5.55 -3.03
C ASP A 23 16.43 -4.69 -1.77
N ALA A 24 15.46 -5.01 -0.93
CA ALA A 24 15.26 -4.36 0.36
C ALA A 24 15.81 -5.18 1.55
N TYR A 25 16.68 -4.57 2.34
CA TYR A 25 17.32 -5.20 3.50
C TYR A 25 16.94 -4.53 4.82
N SER A 26 16.70 -5.33 5.86
CA SER A 26 16.60 -4.84 7.24
C SER A 26 17.95 -4.34 7.75
N LEU A 27 17.93 -3.51 8.80
CA LEU A 27 19.17 -3.04 9.45
C LEU A 27 20.11 -4.18 9.85
N GLU A 28 19.60 -5.29 10.38
CA GLU A 28 20.43 -6.42 10.79
C GLU A 28 21.15 -7.05 9.60
N LYS A 29 20.43 -7.26 8.50
CA LYS A 29 21.01 -7.83 7.27
C LYS A 29 21.98 -6.86 6.61
N ALA A 30 21.64 -5.56 6.55
CA ALA A 30 22.52 -4.53 6.03
C ALA A 30 23.83 -4.41 6.83
N VAL A 31 23.79 -4.53 8.16
CA VAL A 31 25.00 -4.60 9.00
C VAL A 31 25.85 -5.82 8.64
N LYS A 32 25.25 -7.00 8.43
CA LYS A 32 26.00 -8.21 8.03
C LYS A 32 26.69 -8.02 6.68
N LEU A 33 25.97 -7.49 5.68
CA LEU A 33 26.50 -7.21 4.35
C LEU A 33 27.62 -6.16 4.38
N ALA A 34 27.46 -5.09 5.16
CA ALA A 34 28.50 -4.07 5.31
C ALA A 34 29.77 -4.62 5.98
N ARG A 35 29.67 -5.55 6.95
CA ARG A 35 30.85 -6.21 7.53
C ARG A 35 31.60 -7.08 6.52
N ALA A 36 30.86 -7.71 5.62
CA ALA A 36 31.43 -8.50 4.55
C ALA A 36 32.02 -7.66 3.40
N GLY A 37 31.90 -6.32 3.46
CA GLY A 37 32.36 -5.43 2.39
C GLY A 37 31.46 -5.45 1.15
N GLU A 38 30.26 -6.00 1.25
CA GLU A 38 29.36 -6.15 0.11
C GLU A 38 28.58 -4.86 -0.21
N ILE A 39 28.44 -3.96 0.76
CA ILE A 39 27.83 -2.63 0.58
C ILE A 39 28.91 -1.59 0.30
N ASN A 40 28.90 -1.06 -0.92
CA ASN A 40 29.84 -0.04 -1.38
C ASN A 40 29.66 1.26 -0.58
N GLY A 41 30.77 1.88 -0.18
CA GLY A 41 30.72 3.18 0.47
C GLY A 41 30.24 3.14 1.92
N ALA A 42 30.07 1.98 2.56
CA ALA A 42 29.53 1.86 3.91
C ALA A 42 30.49 1.22 4.92
N TYR A 43 30.37 1.64 6.19
CA TYR A 43 31.03 0.99 7.32
C TYR A 43 30.08 0.80 8.50
N VAL A 44 30.40 -0.17 9.36
CA VAL A 44 29.63 -0.47 10.56
C VAL A 44 30.11 0.37 11.73
N VAL A 45 29.16 0.98 12.44
CA VAL A 45 29.36 1.69 13.69
C VAL A 45 28.76 0.90 14.83
N LYS A 46 29.51 0.76 15.93
CA LYS A 46 29.05 0.16 17.18
C LYS A 46 29.09 1.20 18.28
N ARG A 47 27.95 1.50 18.90
CA ARG A 47 27.84 2.45 20.01
C ARG A 47 27.05 1.82 21.15
N GLY A 48 27.76 1.38 22.19
CA GLY A 48 27.18 0.59 23.28
C GLY A 48 26.59 -0.73 22.75
N SER A 49 25.32 -0.98 23.05
CA SER A 49 24.57 -2.14 22.55
C SER A 49 24.03 -1.96 21.12
N THR A 50 24.11 -0.76 20.55
CA THR A 50 23.54 -0.47 19.23
C THR A 50 24.57 -0.65 18.13
N THR A 51 24.15 -1.28 17.03
CA THR A 51 24.96 -1.42 15.81
C THR A 51 24.17 -0.86 14.63
N TYR A 52 24.82 -0.03 13.81
CA TYR A 52 24.24 0.56 12.61
C TYR A 52 25.30 0.76 11.54
N ILE A 53 24.89 1.20 10.34
CA ILE A 53 25.80 1.49 9.22
C ILE A 53 25.79 2.99 8.91
N ARG A 54 26.93 3.50 8.44
CA ARG A 54 27.10 4.86 7.92
C ARG A 54 27.90 4.84 6.63
N THR A 55 27.73 5.89 5.83
CA THR A 55 28.55 6.11 4.64
C THR A 55 29.96 6.55 5.04
N TYR A 56 30.99 6.06 4.34
CA TYR A 56 32.37 6.48 4.54
C TYR A 56 32.53 8.00 4.39
N PRO A 57 33.50 8.60 5.09
CA PRO A 57 33.85 10.01 4.86
C PRO A 57 34.25 10.26 3.40
N LYS A 58 33.90 11.44 2.87
CA LYS A 58 34.26 11.92 1.52
C LYS A 58 33.60 11.21 0.34
N VAL A 59 32.49 10.49 0.56
CA VAL A 59 31.61 10.14 -0.56
C VAL A 59 30.97 11.41 -1.14
N SER A 60 30.43 11.32 -2.36
CA SER A 60 29.64 12.42 -2.92
C SER A 60 28.39 12.67 -2.07
N GLU A 61 27.91 13.91 -1.98
CA GLU A 61 26.71 14.26 -1.21
C GLU A 61 25.49 13.43 -1.65
N SER A 62 25.36 13.16 -2.96
CA SER A 62 24.31 12.29 -3.51
C SER A 62 24.39 10.83 -3.08
N ASP A 63 25.54 10.37 -2.59
CA ASP A 63 25.75 9.00 -2.12
C ASP A 63 25.72 8.89 -0.58
N GLU A 64 25.60 10.01 0.12
CA GLU A 64 25.48 10.03 1.58
C GLU A 64 24.15 9.41 2.01
N PHE A 65 24.19 8.54 3.03
CA PHE A 65 23.00 7.87 3.54
C PHE A 65 21.94 8.85 4.04
N ASP A 66 22.34 10.03 4.53
CA ASP A 66 21.40 11.06 4.95
C ASP A 66 20.65 11.67 3.76
N ALA A 67 21.33 11.89 2.63
CA ALA A 67 20.70 12.35 1.38
C ALA A 67 19.80 11.28 0.74
N LEU A 68 20.16 10.00 0.92
CA LEU A 68 19.38 8.86 0.46
C LEU A 68 18.21 8.49 1.39
N SER A 69 18.05 9.18 2.53
CA SER A 69 17.08 8.82 3.55
C SER A 69 15.74 9.54 3.43
N ILE A 70 14.65 8.77 3.44
CA ILE A 70 13.28 9.25 3.69
C ILE A 70 12.74 8.68 4.99
N THR A 71 11.71 9.32 5.53
CA THR A 71 10.93 8.72 6.62
C THR A 71 9.88 7.77 6.05
N ALA A 72 9.51 6.73 6.80
CA ALA A 72 8.42 5.83 6.42
C ALA A 72 7.09 6.59 6.25
N LYS A 73 6.88 7.68 6.99
CA LYS A 73 5.73 8.59 6.77
C LYS A 73 5.76 9.19 5.36
N ASN A 74 6.92 9.62 4.87
CA ASN A 74 7.06 10.16 3.52
C ASN A 74 6.77 9.09 2.45
N LEU A 75 7.24 7.87 2.67
CA LEU A 75 6.92 6.73 1.81
C LEU A 75 5.41 6.46 1.75
N ILE A 76 4.73 6.40 2.90
CA ILE A 76 3.27 6.22 2.94
C ILE A 76 2.52 7.39 2.28
N LEU A 77 2.97 8.63 2.49
CA LEU A 77 2.37 9.80 1.84
C LEU A 77 2.51 9.74 0.32
N TYR A 78 3.65 9.29 -0.19
CA TYR A 78 3.86 9.07 -1.62
C TYR A 78 2.84 8.09 -2.21
N LEU A 79 2.61 6.95 -1.53
CA LEU A 79 1.65 5.93 -1.99
C LEU A 79 0.23 6.48 -2.11
N HIS A 80 -0.13 7.43 -1.24
CA HIS A 80 -1.46 8.06 -1.23
C HIS A 80 -1.59 9.29 -2.14
N ASN A 81 -0.49 10.02 -2.38
CA ASN A 81 -0.51 11.25 -3.18
C ASN A 81 0.83 11.45 -3.90
N THR A 82 0.80 11.37 -5.23
CA THR A 82 2.00 11.46 -6.05
C THR A 82 2.55 12.87 -6.20
N ASN A 83 1.81 13.90 -5.74
CA ASN A 83 2.35 15.27 -5.70
C ASN A 83 3.51 15.44 -4.71
N VAL A 84 3.76 14.46 -3.84
CA VAL A 84 4.92 14.42 -2.93
C VAL A 84 6.22 14.10 -3.69
N THR A 85 6.15 13.49 -4.89
CA THR A 85 7.33 13.17 -5.74
C THR A 85 8.21 14.38 -6.07
N LYS A 86 7.60 15.55 -6.27
CA LYS A 86 8.30 16.81 -6.55
C LYS A 86 9.21 17.26 -5.40
N ILE A 87 9.01 16.68 -4.21
CA ILE A 87 9.67 17.10 -2.97
C ILE A 87 10.74 16.09 -2.54
N LEU A 88 10.78 14.87 -3.11
CA LEU A 88 11.67 13.78 -2.66
C LEU A 88 12.48 13.19 -3.84
N PRO A 89 13.61 13.81 -4.22
CA PRO A 89 14.45 13.37 -5.34
C PRO A 89 14.86 11.89 -5.28
N VAL A 90 15.16 11.37 -4.09
CA VAL A 90 15.57 9.96 -3.91
C VAL A 90 14.47 8.97 -4.30
N LEU A 91 13.19 9.31 -4.11
CA LEU A 91 12.09 8.46 -4.58
C LEU A 91 11.95 8.47 -6.10
N ASN A 92 12.29 9.58 -6.76
CA ASN A 92 12.31 9.62 -8.23
C ASN A 92 13.43 8.74 -8.77
N LEU A 93 14.63 8.79 -8.18
CA LEU A 93 15.73 7.89 -8.52
C LEU A 93 15.35 6.43 -8.35
N PHE A 94 14.76 6.06 -7.20
CA PHE A 94 14.28 4.70 -6.96
C PHE A 94 13.28 4.25 -8.05
N ILE A 95 12.34 5.12 -8.41
CA ILE A 95 11.33 4.82 -9.42
C ILE A 95 11.92 4.69 -10.83
N GLU A 96 12.92 5.48 -11.18
CA GLU A 96 13.64 5.37 -12.44
C GLU A 96 14.41 4.05 -12.53
N LEU A 97 15.08 3.65 -11.45
CA LEU A 97 15.73 2.34 -11.35
C LEU A 97 14.71 1.20 -11.47
N TYR A 98 13.59 1.30 -10.75
CA TYR A 98 12.49 0.34 -10.86
C TYR A 98 12.01 0.19 -12.31
N ARG A 99 11.75 1.30 -13.00
CA ARG A 99 11.34 1.27 -14.42
C ARG A 99 12.39 0.66 -15.35
N THR A 100 13.67 0.83 -15.04
CA THR A 100 14.76 0.26 -15.84
C THR A 100 14.87 -1.26 -15.65
N HIS A 101 14.54 -1.77 -14.46
CA HIS A 101 14.49 -3.20 -14.15
C HIS A 101 13.26 -3.91 -14.73
N LEU A 102 12.21 -3.16 -15.09
CA LEU A 102 11.07 -3.71 -15.80
C LEU A 102 11.51 -4.23 -17.18
N GLN A 103 11.54 -5.55 -17.35
CA GLN A 103 11.95 -6.19 -18.61
C GLN A 103 10.96 -5.83 -19.73
N LYS A 104 11.46 -5.29 -20.85
CA LYS A 104 10.67 -4.74 -21.97
C LYS A 104 9.80 -5.76 -22.73
N THR A 105 9.81 -7.03 -22.36
CA THR A 105 9.11 -8.12 -23.08
C THR A 105 7.74 -8.46 -22.49
N GLU A 106 7.32 -7.83 -21.39
CA GLU A 106 6.09 -8.17 -20.67
C GLU A 106 4.96 -7.13 -20.83
N GLN A 107 3.72 -7.51 -20.48
CA GLN A 107 2.58 -6.59 -20.45
C GLN A 107 2.59 -5.74 -19.17
N PHE A 108 2.31 -4.44 -19.32
CA PHE A 108 2.29 -3.47 -18.23
C PHE A 108 0.90 -2.87 -18.02
N ILE A 109 0.63 -2.43 -16.80
CA ILE A 109 -0.43 -1.46 -16.49
C ILE A 109 0.17 -0.26 -15.77
N LYS A 110 -0.50 0.89 -15.86
CA LYS A 110 -0.04 2.14 -15.27
C LYS A 110 -1.17 2.81 -14.48
N PRO A 111 -1.21 2.65 -13.15
CA PRO A 111 -2.22 3.35 -12.35
C PRO A 111 -2.10 4.86 -12.52
N VAL A 112 -3.25 5.56 -12.56
CA VAL A 112 -3.27 7.02 -12.71
C VAL A 112 -2.36 7.68 -11.68
N GLY A 113 -1.41 8.47 -12.18
CA GLY A 113 -0.43 9.22 -11.40
C GLY A 113 0.79 8.41 -10.92
N GLN A 114 0.91 7.12 -11.28
CA GLN A 114 1.91 6.20 -10.75
C GLN A 114 2.82 5.63 -11.85
N SER A 115 3.83 4.87 -11.43
CA SER A 115 4.70 4.12 -12.33
C SER A 115 4.03 2.87 -12.89
N GLU A 116 4.51 2.45 -14.06
CA GLU A 116 4.12 1.19 -14.69
C GLU A 116 4.52 0.00 -13.81
N VAL A 117 3.73 -1.06 -13.86
CA VAL A 117 4.00 -2.33 -13.18
C VAL A 117 3.65 -3.50 -14.07
N LEU A 118 4.28 -4.65 -13.82
CA LEU A 118 4.03 -5.88 -14.57
C LEU A 118 2.64 -6.45 -14.27
N VAL A 119 1.89 -6.75 -15.33
CA VAL A 119 0.59 -7.43 -15.22
C VAL A 119 0.74 -8.77 -14.50
N GLU A 120 1.83 -9.51 -14.74
CA GLU A 120 2.03 -10.82 -14.10
C GLU A 120 2.22 -10.71 -12.59
N GLY A 121 2.89 -9.66 -12.09
CA GLY A 121 3.01 -9.37 -10.66
C GLY A 121 1.64 -9.14 -10.00
N VAL A 122 0.80 -8.33 -10.66
CA VAL A 122 -0.59 -8.05 -10.23
C VAL A 122 -1.43 -9.32 -10.25
N LYS A 123 -1.38 -10.07 -11.35
CA LYS A 123 -2.14 -11.31 -11.57
C LYS A 123 -1.78 -12.38 -10.54
N LYS A 124 -0.49 -12.58 -10.26
CA LYS A 124 -0.01 -13.54 -9.24
C LYS A 124 -0.63 -13.24 -7.88
N LYS A 125 -0.70 -11.97 -7.47
CA LYS A 125 -1.30 -11.55 -6.20
C LYS A 125 -2.82 -11.68 -6.19
N LEU A 126 -3.48 -11.21 -7.25
CA LEU A 126 -4.93 -11.31 -7.37
C LEU A 126 -5.41 -12.77 -7.36
N LYS A 127 -4.72 -13.67 -8.06
CA LYS A 127 -5.06 -15.10 -8.09
C LYS A 127 -5.01 -15.74 -6.69
N ARG A 128 -4.04 -15.36 -5.84
CA ARG A 128 -3.92 -15.89 -4.46
C ARG A 128 -5.13 -15.56 -3.58
N VAL A 129 -5.80 -14.44 -3.84
CA VAL A 129 -6.96 -13.99 -3.03
C VAL A 129 -8.30 -14.17 -3.74
N ARG A 130 -8.32 -14.83 -4.91
CA ARG A 130 -9.52 -15.00 -5.74
C ARG A 130 -10.74 -15.50 -4.95
N SER A 131 -10.59 -16.61 -4.23
CA SER A 131 -11.70 -17.23 -3.49
C SER A 131 -12.26 -16.29 -2.43
N ILE A 132 -11.39 -15.49 -1.79
CA ILE A 132 -11.77 -14.49 -0.79
C ILE A 132 -12.57 -13.36 -1.44
N VAL A 133 -12.14 -12.85 -2.61
CA VAL A 133 -12.85 -11.80 -3.35
C VAL A 133 -14.27 -12.23 -3.71
N PHE A 134 -14.44 -13.43 -4.28
CA PHE A 134 -15.77 -13.94 -4.61
C PHE A 134 -16.64 -14.19 -3.36
N ALA A 135 -16.05 -14.74 -2.29
CA ALA A 135 -16.78 -14.96 -1.05
C ALA A 135 -17.23 -13.64 -0.40
N ALA A 136 -16.35 -12.63 -0.35
CA ALA A 136 -16.68 -11.31 0.18
C ALA A 136 -17.75 -10.62 -0.67
N ALA A 137 -17.61 -10.63 -2.00
CA ALA A 137 -18.61 -10.07 -2.89
C ALA A 137 -19.99 -10.74 -2.71
N LYS A 138 -20.04 -12.06 -2.49
CA LYS A 138 -21.28 -12.77 -2.17
C LYS A 138 -21.89 -12.32 -0.85
N ILE A 139 -21.10 -12.23 0.23
CA ILE A 139 -21.57 -11.81 1.56
C ILE A 139 -22.19 -10.42 1.50
N PHE A 140 -21.57 -9.49 0.78
CA PHE A 140 -21.99 -8.09 0.71
C PHE A 140 -22.89 -7.77 -0.48
N THR A 141 -23.28 -8.78 -1.28
CA THR A 141 -24.09 -8.62 -2.51
C THR A 141 -23.50 -7.57 -3.46
N LEU A 142 -22.23 -7.73 -3.80
CA LEU A 142 -21.47 -6.84 -4.67
C LEU A 142 -21.04 -7.53 -5.97
N ASP A 143 -20.69 -6.73 -6.96
CA ASP A 143 -19.98 -7.22 -8.14
C ASP A 143 -18.53 -7.61 -7.76
N PRO A 144 -18.14 -8.91 -7.86
CA PRO A 144 -16.80 -9.36 -7.52
C PRO A 144 -15.72 -8.74 -8.41
N TYR A 145 -16.05 -8.36 -9.65
CA TYR A 145 -15.09 -7.75 -10.57
C TYR A 145 -14.79 -6.30 -10.19
N LEU A 146 -15.76 -5.56 -9.63
CA LEU A 146 -15.51 -4.24 -9.06
C LEU A 146 -14.58 -4.32 -7.84
N LEU A 147 -14.87 -5.24 -6.90
CA LEU A 147 -14.00 -5.46 -5.74
C LEU A 147 -12.59 -5.87 -6.17
N GLY A 148 -12.50 -6.80 -7.13
CA GLY A 148 -11.22 -7.19 -7.72
C GLY A 148 -10.49 -6.04 -8.42
N ALA A 149 -11.20 -5.13 -9.09
CA ALA A 149 -10.60 -4.00 -9.80
C ALA A 149 -10.01 -2.97 -8.84
N ILE A 150 -10.71 -2.71 -7.74
CA ILE A 150 -10.18 -1.90 -6.62
C ILE A 150 -8.90 -2.54 -6.08
N ILE A 151 -8.92 -3.86 -5.82
CA ILE A 151 -7.75 -4.58 -5.33
C ILE A 151 -6.59 -4.54 -6.34
N VAL A 152 -6.86 -4.61 -7.65
CA VAL A 152 -5.82 -4.48 -8.69
C VAL A 152 -5.15 -3.12 -8.64
N ASP A 153 -5.93 -2.03 -8.53
CA ASP A 153 -5.35 -0.68 -8.41
C ASP A 153 -4.47 -0.55 -7.16
N GLU A 154 -4.93 -1.06 -6.01
CA GLU A 154 -4.15 -1.01 -4.76
C GLU A 154 -2.88 -1.88 -4.84
N ILE A 155 -2.96 -3.09 -5.42
CA ILE A 155 -1.78 -3.92 -5.67
C ILE A 155 -0.78 -3.20 -6.58
N ALA A 156 -1.25 -2.62 -7.69
CA ALA A 156 -0.40 -1.96 -8.67
C ALA A 156 0.32 -0.73 -8.08
N ARG A 157 -0.33 -0.01 -7.17
CA ARG A 157 0.27 1.12 -6.44
C ARG A 157 1.34 0.70 -5.45
N LEU A 158 1.19 -0.48 -4.84
CA LEU A 158 2.11 -0.99 -3.82
C LEU A 158 3.28 -1.79 -4.38
N LEU A 159 3.11 -2.42 -5.54
CA LEU A 159 4.08 -3.35 -6.14
C LEU A 159 5.52 -2.82 -6.16
N PRO A 160 5.79 -1.57 -6.59
CA PRO A 160 7.15 -1.05 -6.60
C PRO A 160 7.79 -0.95 -5.21
N PHE A 161 6.97 -0.91 -4.15
CA PHE A 161 7.42 -0.63 -2.78
C PHE A 161 7.27 -1.82 -1.84
N GLU A 162 6.80 -2.95 -2.32
CA GLU A 162 6.38 -4.06 -1.47
C GLU A 162 7.52 -4.60 -0.60
N GLU A 163 8.70 -4.83 -1.18
CA GLU A 163 9.85 -5.33 -0.41
C GLU A 163 10.24 -4.38 0.72
N MET A 164 10.15 -3.08 0.49
CA MET A 164 10.37 -2.10 1.55
C MET A 164 9.31 -2.24 2.63
N LEU A 165 8.02 -2.22 2.25
CA LEU A 165 6.91 -2.25 3.20
C LEU A 165 6.90 -3.51 4.07
N ASP A 166 7.31 -4.65 3.51
CA ASP A 166 7.47 -5.91 4.25
C ASP A 166 8.51 -5.78 5.37
N VAL A 167 9.61 -5.06 5.13
CA VAL A 167 10.65 -4.81 6.14
C VAL A 167 10.22 -3.72 7.13
N VAL A 168 9.52 -2.67 6.68
CA VAL A 168 9.11 -1.58 7.59
C VAL A 168 8.04 -2.06 8.59
N GLY A 169 7.16 -2.98 8.20
CA GLY A 169 6.26 -3.70 9.09
C GLY A 169 5.57 -2.85 10.18
N VAL A 170 5.68 -3.31 11.44
CA VAL A 170 5.00 -2.78 12.63
C VAL A 170 5.48 -1.38 13.07
N GLU A 171 6.63 -0.91 12.60
CA GLU A 171 7.24 0.36 13.02
C GLU A 171 6.50 1.61 12.47
N ILE A 172 5.62 1.44 11.47
CA ILE A 172 4.74 2.52 10.96
C ILE A 172 3.41 2.58 11.74
N ILE A 173 3.17 1.64 12.65
CA ILE A 173 1.88 1.50 13.32
C ILE A 173 1.72 2.56 14.42
N GLY A 174 1.07 3.65 14.04
CA GLY A 174 0.70 4.74 14.94
C GLY A 174 -0.11 5.87 14.30
N GLY A 175 -0.12 5.96 12.97
CA GLY A 175 -0.98 6.86 12.20
C GLY A 175 -2.23 6.17 11.64
N ASN A 176 -3.18 6.97 11.09
CA ASN A 176 -4.29 6.45 10.29
C ASN A 176 -3.78 6.00 8.91
N THR A 177 -3.16 4.82 8.88
CA THR A 177 -2.52 4.25 7.70
C THR A 177 -3.46 3.28 7.00
N SER A 178 -3.33 3.20 5.68
CA SER A 178 -3.91 2.13 4.88
C SER A 178 -3.11 0.85 5.06
N VAL A 179 -3.80 -0.28 5.23
CA VAL A 179 -3.18 -1.57 5.57
C VAL A 179 -3.67 -2.64 4.61
N GLY A 180 -2.79 -3.59 4.29
CA GLY A 180 -3.11 -4.80 3.54
C GLY A 180 -3.35 -4.57 2.05
N ILE A 181 -3.74 -5.65 1.38
CA ILE A 181 -3.84 -5.72 -0.08
C ILE A 181 -4.87 -4.77 -0.69
N ALA A 182 -5.91 -4.41 0.06
CA ALA A 182 -6.95 -3.47 -0.33
C ALA A 182 -6.77 -2.08 0.29
N GLN A 183 -5.66 -1.84 1.00
CA GLN A 183 -5.29 -0.52 1.54
C GLN A 183 -6.38 0.11 2.44
N VAL A 184 -6.96 -0.68 3.32
CA VAL A 184 -8.02 -0.23 4.24
C VAL A 184 -7.42 0.61 5.37
N LYS A 185 -7.93 1.83 5.58
CA LYS A 185 -7.54 2.71 6.68
C LYS A 185 -8.06 2.20 8.03
N THR A 186 -7.26 2.30 9.10
CA THR A 186 -7.67 1.89 10.45
C THR A 186 -8.93 2.60 10.94
N ASP A 187 -9.06 3.90 10.63
CA ASP A 187 -10.23 4.68 11.05
C ASP A 187 -11.49 4.22 10.29
N THR A 188 -11.35 3.93 8.99
CA THR A 188 -12.44 3.39 8.17
C THR A 188 -12.86 2.01 8.65
N ALA A 189 -11.91 1.11 8.93
CA ALA A 189 -12.21 -0.22 9.46
C ALA A 189 -13.00 -0.14 10.78
N ASN A 190 -12.59 0.71 11.71
CA ASN A 190 -13.31 0.89 12.97
C ASN A 190 -14.72 1.44 12.76
N ASN A 191 -14.92 2.34 11.80
CA ASN A 191 -16.24 2.86 11.45
C ASN A 191 -17.13 1.76 10.87
N ILE A 192 -16.61 0.89 10.00
CA ILE A 192 -17.34 -0.29 9.49
C ILE A 192 -17.79 -1.22 10.62
N ILE A 193 -16.94 -1.44 11.64
CA ILE A 193 -17.32 -2.22 12.83
C ILE A 193 -18.43 -1.52 13.61
N LYS A 194 -18.31 -0.20 13.82
CA LYS A 194 -19.34 0.61 14.52
C LYS A 194 -20.69 0.59 13.81
N LEU A 195 -20.69 0.57 12.49
CA LEU A 195 -21.90 0.47 11.67
C LEU A 195 -22.50 -0.95 11.69
N GLY A 196 -21.81 -1.94 12.27
CA GLY A 196 -22.26 -3.32 12.30
C GLY A 196 -22.15 -4.06 10.96
N LEU A 197 -21.54 -3.44 9.94
CA LEU A 197 -21.42 -4.02 8.60
C LEU A 197 -20.44 -5.19 8.57
N TYR A 198 -19.34 -5.09 9.34
CA TYR A 198 -18.38 -6.19 9.47
C TYR A 198 -17.60 -6.11 10.78
N ASN A 199 -17.53 -7.22 11.51
CA ASN A 199 -16.66 -7.39 12.68
C ASN A 199 -15.75 -8.62 12.46
N PRO A 200 -14.41 -8.46 12.45
CA PRO A 200 -13.49 -9.57 12.22
C PRO A 200 -13.50 -10.60 13.36
N ASN A 201 -13.91 -10.21 14.57
CA ASN A 201 -14.06 -11.08 15.72
C ASN A 201 -15.15 -10.55 16.68
N THR A 202 -16.33 -11.14 16.63
CA THR A 202 -17.47 -10.75 17.48
C THR A 202 -17.26 -11.00 18.97
N LYS A 203 -16.25 -11.80 19.34
CA LYS A 203 -15.90 -12.09 20.73
C LYS A 203 -14.81 -11.18 21.28
N ASP A 204 -14.26 -10.29 20.46
CA ASP A 204 -13.23 -9.35 20.91
C ASP A 204 -13.87 -8.17 21.65
N PRO A 205 -13.69 -8.06 22.99
CA PRO A 205 -14.34 -7.02 23.78
C PRO A 205 -13.77 -5.62 23.50
N LYS A 206 -12.62 -5.51 22.81
CA LYS A 206 -12.03 -4.22 22.46
C LYS A 206 -12.72 -3.56 21.25
N LEU A 207 -13.46 -4.33 20.45
CA LEU A 207 -14.10 -3.86 19.23
C LEU A 207 -15.59 -3.54 19.44
N PRO A 208 -16.13 -2.45 18.87
CA PRO A 208 -15.41 -1.34 18.22
C PRO A 208 -14.77 -0.38 19.23
N PHE A 209 -13.70 0.29 18.81
CA PHE A 209 -13.06 1.32 19.63
C PHE A 209 -13.83 2.64 19.59
N LYS A 210 -14.18 3.23 20.74
CA LYS A 210 -14.80 4.57 20.80
C LYS A 210 -13.87 5.63 20.18
N ARG A 211 -12.64 5.69 20.66
CA ARG A 211 -11.55 6.55 20.15
C ARG A 211 -10.38 5.68 19.70
N LEU A 212 -9.84 5.94 18.52
CA LEU A 212 -8.63 5.29 18.07
C LEU A 212 -7.43 6.06 18.62
N ASN A 213 -6.75 5.51 19.62
CA ASN A 213 -5.40 5.88 20.04
C ASN A 213 -4.36 4.97 19.33
N GLN A 214 -3.08 5.07 19.69
CA GLN A 214 -2.03 4.25 19.07
C GLN A 214 -2.25 2.75 19.32
N GLU A 215 -2.53 2.34 20.56
CA GLU A 215 -2.76 0.94 20.93
C GLU A 215 -3.95 0.34 20.16
N ALA A 216 -5.06 1.07 20.06
CA ALA A 216 -6.23 0.64 19.30
C ALA A 216 -5.92 0.46 17.80
N ARG A 217 -5.05 1.30 17.23
CA ARG A 217 -4.59 1.14 15.84
C ARG A 217 -3.70 -0.08 15.67
N ILE A 218 -2.80 -0.34 16.61
CA ILE A 218 -2.01 -1.58 16.63
C ILE A 218 -2.91 -2.80 16.70
N HIS A 219 -3.93 -2.76 17.55
CA HIS A 219 -4.89 -3.86 17.68
C HIS A 219 -5.72 -4.07 16.41
N LEU A 220 -6.21 -3.01 15.76
CA LEU A 220 -6.91 -3.15 14.47
C LEU A 220 -5.99 -3.65 13.35
N TYR A 221 -4.72 -3.23 13.37
CA TYR A 221 -3.74 -3.62 12.37
C TYR A 221 -3.57 -5.14 12.28
N THR A 222 -3.59 -5.85 13.42
CA THR A 222 -3.45 -7.33 13.42
C THR A 222 -4.58 -8.03 12.67
N TYR A 223 -5.78 -7.44 12.64
CA TYR A 223 -6.87 -7.92 11.78
C TYR A 223 -6.67 -7.48 10.32
N LEU A 224 -6.24 -6.23 10.09
CA LEU A 224 -6.12 -5.68 8.74
C LEU A 224 -4.96 -6.26 7.91
N ILE A 225 -3.90 -6.78 8.53
CA ILE A 225 -2.83 -7.48 7.81
C ILE A 225 -3.27 -8.86 7.30
N ASN A 226 -4.29 -9.46 7.92
CA ASN A 226 -4.87 -10.70 7.43
C ASN A 226 -5.66 -10.45 6.15
N GLN A 227 -5.25 -11.07 5.04
CA GLN A 227 -5.85 -10.86 3.72
C GLN A 227 -7.36 -11.10 3.67
N LYS A 228 -7.86 -12.11 4.40
CA LYS A 228 -9.29 -12.42 4.45
C LYS A 228 -10.08 -11.27 5.07
N HIS A 229 -9.66 -10.81 6.24
CA HIS A 229 -10.30 -9.69 6.93
C HIS A 229 -10.17 -8.40 6.11
N ASN A 230 -8.99 -8.13 5.53
CA ASN A 230 -8.73 -6.94 4.73
C ASN A 230 -9.69 -6.82 3.54
N ILE A 231 -9.91 -7.91 2.80
CA ILE A 231 -10.83 -7.94 1.65
C ILE A 231 -12.29 -7.86 2.09
N LEU A 232 -12.66 -8.48 3.22
CA LEU A 232 -14.02 -8.36 3.78
C LEU A 232 -14.30 -6.92 4.24
N PHE A 233 -13.32 -6.22 4.82
CA PHE A 233 -13.44 -4.79 5.11
C PHE A 233 -13.61 -3.97 3.83
N ALA A 234 -12.81 -4.23 2.78
CA ALA A 234 -12.96 -3.53 1.51
C ALA A 234 -14.35 -3.71 0.89
N ALA A 235 -14.89 -4.93 0.93
CA ALA A 235 -16.26 -5.21 0.50
C ALA A 235 -17.30 -4.47 1.37
N ALA A 236 -17.15 -4.49 2.69
CA ALA A 236 -18.03 -3.75 3.60
C ALA A 236 -18.00 -2.24 3.36
N ILE A 237 -16.84 -1.68 3.01
CA ILE A 237 -16.69 -0.26 2.63
C ILE A 237 -17.46 0.06 1.34
N ILE A 238 -17.34 -0.80 0.32
CA ILE A 238 -18.13 -0.62 -0.92
C ILE A 238 -19.62 -0.68 -0.60
N LYS A 239 -20.05 -1.60 0.27
CA LYS A 239 -21.44 -1.71 0.71
C LYS A 239 -21.91 -0.45 1.44
N ASP A 240 -21.12 0.08 2.36
CA ASP A 240 -21.40 1.36 3.05
C ASP A 240 -21.55 2.52 2.05
N ILE A 241 -20.65 2.61 1.06
CA ILE A 241 -20.75 3.60 -0.01
C ILE A 241 -22.06 3.44 -0.78
N VAL A 242 -22.40 2.23 -1.20
CA VAL A 242 -23.65 1.95 -1.93
C VAL A 242 -24.86 2.33 -1.09
N ASP A 243 -24.92 1.92 0.16
CA ASP A 243 -26.09 2.14 1.02
C ASP A 243 -26.28 3.61 1.39
N SER A 244 -25.19 4.33 1.64
CA SER A 244 -25.25 5.76 1.98
C SER A 244 -25.49 6.67 0.77
N TRP A 245 -25.01 6.31 -0.42
CA TRP A 245 -25.13 7.16 -1.62
C TRP A 245 -26.35 6.84 -2.49
N SER A 246 -26.78 5.58 -2.56
CA SER A 246 -27.88 5.17 -3.45
C SER A 246 -29.18 5.97 -3.23
N PRO A 247 -29.61 6.28 -1.99
CA PRO A 247 -30.82 7.06 -1.75
C PRO A 247 -30.80 8.47 -2.36
N VAL A 248 -29.61 9.04 -2.57
CA VAL A 248 -29.45 10.44 -3.03
C VAL A 248 -28.99 10.52 -4.48
N ALA A 249 -28.03 9.68 -4.89
CA ALA A 249 -27.47 9.67 -6.23
C ALA A 249 -28.26 8.77 -7.20
N GLY A 250 -28.96 7.75 -6.70
CA GLY A 250 -29.70 6.78 -7.51
C GLY A 250 -28.83 6.19 -8.63
N LYS A 251 -29.33 6.25 -9.86
CA LYS A 251 -28.65 5.72 -11.06
C LYS A 251 -27.30 6.39 -11.38
N LYS A 252 -27.01 7.57 -10.80
CA LYS A 252 -25.72 8.26 -10.99
C LYS A 252 -24.59 7.64 -10.19
N LEU A 253 -24.89 6.74 -9.24
CA LEU A 253 -23.89 5.97 -8.51
C LEU A 253 -23.33 4.83 -9.36
N THR A 254 -22.48 5.17 -10.33
CA THR A 254 -21.86 4.19 -11.23
C THR A 254 -20.65 3.50 -10.58
N THR A 255 -20.18 2.40 -11.18
CA THR A 255 -18.94 1.70 -10.78
C THR A 255 -17.75 2.66 -10.66
N ALA A 256 -17.60 3.61 -11.59
CA ALA A 256 -16.52 4.59 -11.57
C ALA A 256 -16.65 5.57 -10.39
N VAL A 257 -17.87 5.94 -10.03
CA VAL A 257 -18.14 6.77 -8.83
C VAL A 257 -17.82 5.98 -7.57
N ILE A 258 -18.27 4.73 -7.46
CA ILE A 258 -17.98 3.88 -6.29
C ILE A 258 -16.47 3.72 -6.11
N ALA A 259 -15.73 3.43 -7.18
CA ALA A 259 -14.27 3.34 -7.15
C ALA A 259 -13.59 4.66 -6.75
N THR A 260 -14.12 5.80 -7.22
CA THR A 260 -13.67 7.14 -6.81
C THR A 260 -13.86 7.33 -5.31
N LEU A 261 -15.05 7.01 -4.79
CA LEU A 261 -15.42 7.17 -3.38
C LEU A 261 -14.63 6.23 -2.46
N TYR A 262 -14.32 5.01 -2.90
CA TYR A 262 -13.41 4.12 -2.16
C TYR A 262 -12.04 4.78 -1.94
N SER A 263 -11.52 5.42 -2.99
CA SER A 263 -10.17 6.00 -3.00
C SER A 263 -10.06 7.29 -2.17
N GLN A 264 -11.04 8.19 -2.27
CA GLN A 264 -10.94 9.55 -1.70
C GLN A 264 -11.99 9.86 -0.64
N GLY A 265 -12.99 9.01 -0.44
CA GLY A 265 -14.17 9.29 0.36
C GLY A 265 -15.09 10.33 -0.30
N GLY A 266 -16.08 10.80 0.45
CA GLY A 266 -17.00 11.84 0.02
C GLY A 266 -18.24 11.88 0.92
N ARG A 267 -19.08 12.90 0.73
CA ARG A 267 -20.41 13.01 1.39
C ARG A 267 -21.50 12.82 0.35
N PRO A 268 -22.56 12.04 0.62
CA PRO A 268 -23.63 11.83 -0.35
C PRO A 268 -24.22 13.12 -0.93
N HIS A 269 -24.33 13.18 -2.26
CA HIS A 269 -25.02 14.25 -2.98
C HIS A 269 -25.56 13.73 -4.32
N GLN A 270 -26.44 14.49 -4.97
CA GLN A 270 -27.22 14.02 -6.14
C GLN A 270 -26.41 13.86 -7.43
N ASN A 271 -25.24 14.50 -7.54
CA ASN A 271 -24.46 14.59 -8.77
C ASN A 271 -23.00 14.18 -8.57
N PRO A 272 -22.71 12.95 -8.09
CA PRO A 272 -21.33 12.50 -7.98
C PRO A 272 -20.68 12.39 -9.35
N ILE A 273 -19.40 12.74 -9.43
CA ILE A 273 -18.60 12.67 -10.65
C ILE A 273 -17.37 11.80 -10.38
N PRO A 274 -17.07 10.80 -11.23
CA PRO A 274 -15.88 10.00 -11.05
C PRO A 274 -14.61 10.79 -11.41
N ASN A 275 -13.53 10.56 -10.67
CA ASN A 275 -12.21 11.06 -11.05
C ASN A 275 -11.50 10.08 -12.00
N GLU A 276 -10.32 10.44 -12.50
CA GLU A 276 -9.57 9.61 -13.45
C GLU A 276 -9.20 8.23 -12.88
N ARG A 277 -8.85 8.16 -11.58
CA ARG A 277 -8.57 6.87 -10.90
C ARG A 277 -9.81 5.97 -10.90
N GLY A 278 -10.98 6.52 -10.56
CA GLY A 278 -12.23 5.76 -10.56
C GLY A 278 -12.65 5.31 -11.95
N LYS A 279 -12.43 6.13 -12.98
CA LYS A 279 -12.65 5.73 -14.39
C LYS A 279 -11.73 4.58 -14.81
N GLN A 280 -10.44 4.64 -14.47
CA GLN A 280 -9.50 3.56 -14.78
C GLN A 280 -9.87 2.26 -14.08
N ILE A 281 -10.23 2.32 -12.80
CA ILE A 281 -10.67 1.14 -12.03
C ILE A 281 -11.90 0.50 -12.69
N ALA A 282 -12.91 1.30 -13.04
CA ALA A 282 -14.15 0.80 -13.63
C ALA A 282 -14.03 0.33 -15.09
N GLY A 283 -12.99 0.75 -15.81
CA GLY A 283 -12.72 0.36 -17.19
C GLY A 283 -11.60 -0.66 -17.28
N GLU A 284 -10.36 -0.18 -17.39
CA GLU A 284 -9.16 -0.97 -17.64
C GLU A 284 -8.99 -2.11 -16.63
N PHE A 285 -9.02 -1.81 -15.33
CA PHE A 285 -8.76 -2.82 -14.30
C PHE A 285 -9.93 -3.78 -14.12
N TYR A 286 -11.16 -3.31 -14.30
CA TYR A 286 -12.33 -4.17 -14.32
C TYR A 286 -12.22 -5.26 -15.41
N GLU A 287 -11.86 -4.87 -16.63
CA GLU A 287 -11.67 -5.82 -17.72
C GLU A 287 -10.46 -6.74 -17.51
N LEU A 288 -9.38 -6.22 -16.93
CA LEU A 288 -8.23 -7.06 -16.55
C LEU A 288 -8.64 -8.13 -15.53
N VAL A 289 -9.38 -7.76 -14.49
CA VAL A 289 -9.86 -8.69 -13.46
C VAL A 289 -10.80 -9.73 -14.06
N ARG A 290 -11.70 -9.35 -14.96
CA ARG A 290 -12.55 -10.32 -15.68
C ARG A 290 -11.72 -11.34 -16.44
N LYS A 291 -10.65 -10.93 -17.12
CA LYS A 291 -9.75 -11.85 -17.83
C LYS A 291 -9.00 -12.78 -16.86
N ILE A 292 -8.48 -12.24 -15.75
CA ILE A 292 -7.69 -13.00 -14.78
C ILE A 292 -8.55 -13.99 -13.98
N LEU A 293 -9.73 -13.55 -13.52
CA LEU A 293 -10.59 -14.31 -12.61
C LEU A 293 -11.60 -15.22 -13.33
N LYS A 294 -11.77 -15.15 -14.65
CA LYS A 294 -12.59 -16.11 -15.41
C LYS A 294 -11.84 -17.37 -15.82
N GLN A 295 -10.52 -17.34 -15.92
CA GLN A 295 -9.73 -18.53 -16.23
C GLN A 295 -9.83 -19.52 -15.07
N PRO A 296 -10.04 -20.83 -15.30
CA PRO A 296 -10.12 -21.83 -14.23
C PRO A 296 -8.87 -21.86 -13.35
#